data_AF-A0A9D6WC26-F1
#
_entry.id   AF-A0A9D6WC26-F1
#
_cell.length_a   1.000
_cell.length_b   1.000
_cell.length_c   1.000
_cell.angle_alpha   90.00
_cell.angle_beta   90.00
_cell.angle_gamma   90.00
#
_symmetry.space_group_name_H-M   'P 1'
#
loop_
_entity.id
_entity.type
_entity.pdbx_description
1 polymer ?
#
loop_
_entity_poly.entity_id
_entity_poly.type
_entity_poly.pdbx_seq_one_letter_code
_entity_poly.pdbx_strand_id
1 'polypeptide(L)'
;MSHSPTACRLPLLVLVAGLAALTAGCATTANYEKILNRWMGRHVDDLVMEWGPPRQTFRLSSGARSLEYVRSRSVMSPSSTYTETETRYAHGKKRKVRIEHTTPGHEVHLHCRTIFLADASDILVRWSHEGDDCAARDPDCQGVMCGS
;
A
#
# COMPACT_ATOMS: atom_id res chain seq x y z
N MET A 1 29.27 19.44 44.33
CA MET A 1 27.85 19.48 43.92
C MET A 1 27.72 18.52 42.74
N SER A 2 27.18 17.33 42.99
CA SER A 2 27.19 16.19 42.07
C SER A 2 25.90 16.17 41.23
N HIS A 3 26.04 16.10 39.91
CA HIS A 3 24.94 15.94 38.97
C HIS A 3 24.52 14.46 38.89
N SER A 4 23.24 14.18 39.10
CA SER A 4 22.59 12.91 38.73
C SER A 4 21.62 13.17 37.58
N PRO A 5 21.70 12.43 36.45
CA PRO A 5 20.64 12.44 35.45
C PRO A 5 19.58 11.39 35.80
N THR A 6 18.39 11.87 36.11
CA THR A 6 17.17 11.08 36.28
C THR A 6 16.85 10.36 34.96
N ALA A 7 16.92 9.02 34.98
CA ALA A 7 16.58 8.16 33.85
C ALA A 7 15.12 8.38 33.43
N CYS A 8 14.93 8.91 32.22
CA CYS A 8 13.65 9.02 31.54
C CYS A 8 13.18 7.62 31.14
N ARG A 9 12.49 6.92 32.05
CA ARG A 9 11.81 5.65 31.77
C ARG A 9 10.57 5.93 30.92
N LEU A 10 10.75 6.07 29.61
CA LEU A 10 9.62 5.94 28.67
C LEU A 10 9.13 4.49 28.71
N PRO A 11 7.81 4.25 28.80
CA PRO A 11 7.27 2.90 28.86
C PRO A 11 7.49 2.21 27.52
N LEU A 12 8.27 1.12 27.56
CA LEU A 12 8.55 0.16 26.47
C LEU A 12 7.28 -0.38 25.78
N LEU A 13 6.10 -0.17 26.36
CA LEU A 13 4.81 -0.66 25.90
C LEU A 13 4.19 0.11 24.71
N VAL A 14 4.62 1.35 24.43
CA VAL A 14 4.06 2.12 23.29
C VAL A 14 4.68 1.69 21.95
N LEU A 15 5.88 1.08 21.99
CA LEU A 15 6.61 0.70 20.78
C LEU A 15 6.09 -0.59 20.11
N VAL A 16 5.32 -1.41 20.84
CA VAL A 16 4.80 -2.70 20.34
C VAL A 16 3.47 -2.55 19.59
N ALA A 17 2.64 -1.58 19.97
CA ALA A 17 1.32 -1.38 19.34
C ALA A 17 1.38 -0.73 17.95
N GLY A 18 2.46 0.01 17.64
CA GLY A 18 2.68 0.59 16.30
C GLY A 18 3.22 -0.40 15.26
N LEU A 19 3.80 -1.53 15.70
CA LEU A 19 4.44 -2.50 14.81
C LEU A 19 3.44 -3.47 14.14
N ALA A 20 2.26 -3.65 14.73
CA ALA A 20 1.25 -4.60 14.25
C ALA A 20 0.47 -4.14 13.02
N ALA A 21 0.39 -2.83 12.74
CA ALA A 21 -0.35 -2.29 11.59
C ALA A 21 0.47 -2.29 10.28
N LEU A 22 1.80 -2.44 10.36
CA LEU A 22 2.70 -2.45 9.19
C LEU A 22 2.85 -3.83 8.54
N THR A 23 2.33 -4.90 9.16
CA THR A 23 2.52 -6.28 8.68
C THR A 23 1.53 -6.67 7.58
N ALA A 24 0.34 -6.07 7.53
CA ALA A 24 -0.68 -6.39 6.52
C ALA A 24 -0.29 -5.89 5.11
N GLY A 25 0.38 -4.74 5.01
CA GLY A 25 0.94 -4.24 3.74
C GLY A 25 2.15 -5.04 3.27
N CYS A 26 2.97 -5.54 4.20
CA CYS A 26 4.15 -6.33 3.86
C CYS A 26 3.78 -7.72 3.29
N ALA A 27 2.73 -8.36 3.81
CA ALA A 27 2.30 -9.68 3.35
C ALA A 27 1.78 -9.69 1.90
N THR A 28 1.05 -8.64 1.50
CA THR A 28 0.50 -8.53 0.14
C THR A 28 1.56 -8.19 -0.89
N THR A 29 2.51 -7.30 -0.55
CA THR A 29 3.70 -7.00 -1.37
C THR A 29 4.60 -8.21 -1.50
N ALA A 30 4.90 -8.94 -0.41
CA ALA A 30 5.74 -10.13 -0.46
C ALA A 30 5.15 -11.23 -1.37
N ASN A 31 3.83 -11.41 -1.36
CA ASN A 31 3.17 -12.34 -2.29
C ASN A 31 3.20 -11.82 -3.73
N TYR A 32 3.10 -10.51 -3.94
CA TYR A 32 3.27 -9.92 -5.27
C TYR A 32 4.68 -10.20 -5.82
N GLU A 33 5.71 -9.98 -5.01
CA GLU A 33 7.10 -10.26 -5.37
C GLU A 33 7.33 -11.74 -5.70
N LYS A 34 6.66 -12.67 -5.02
CA LYS A 34 6.67 -14.09 -5.41
C LYS A 34 6.12 -14.29 -6.83
N ILE A 35 5.04 -13.61 -7.21
CA ILE A 35 4.50 -13.67 -8.57
C ILE A 35 5.54 -13.13 -9.56
N LEU A 36 6.14 -11.98 -9.27
CA LEU A 36 7.18 -11.37 -10.12
C LEU A 36 8.39 -12.28 -10.29
N ASN A 37 8.81 -12.96 -9.23
CA ASN A 37 9.93 -13.90 -9.27
C ASN A 37 9.67 -15.11 -10.16
N ARG A 38 8.43 -15.56 -10.36
CA ARG A 38 8.11 -16.68 -11.27
C ARG A 38 8.39 -16.38 -12.74
N TRP A 39 8.50 -15.10 -13.08
CA TRP A 39 8.83 -14.64 -14.44
C TRP A 39 10.32 -14.65 -14.73
N MET A 40 11.18 -14.67 -13.71
CA MET A 40 12.62 -14.64 -13.92
C MET A 40 13.10 -15.88 -14.68
N GLY A 41 13.86 -15.65 -15.75
CA GLY A 41 14.33 -16.69 -16.67
C GLY A 41 13.31 -17.12 -17.74
N ARG A 42 12.10 -16.55 -17.75
CA ARG A 42 11.11 -16.81 -18.81
C ARG A 42 11.26 -15.84 -19.97
N HIS A 43 10.72 -16.21 -21.12
CA HIS A 43 10.69 -15.34 -22.29
C HIS A 43 9.66 -14.23 -22.09
N VAL A 44 9.91 -13.06 -22.68
CA VAL A 44 8.99 -11.92 -22.59
C VAL A 44 7.60 -12.26 -23.15
N ASP A 45 7.53 -13.10 -24.18
CA ASP A 45 6.26 -13.47 -24.79
C ASP A 45 5.34 -14.22 -23.82
N ASP A 46 5.89 -15.04 -22.91
CA ASP A 46 5.08 -15.72 -21.89
C ASP A 46 4.39 -14.70 -20.98
N LEU A 47 5.13 -13.66 -20.57
CA LEU A 47 4.59 -12.57 -19.76
C LEU A 47 3.52 -11.79 -20.52
N VAL A 48 3.75 -11.48 -21.79
CA VAL A 48 2.79 -10.74 -22.62
C VAL A 48 1.53 -11.55 -22.89
N MET A 49 1.65 -12.87 -23.06
CA MET A 49 0.49 -13.76 -23.23
C MET A 49 -0.38 -13.83 -21.96
N GLU A 50 0.23 -13.83 -20.78
CA GLU A 50 -0.53 -13.93 -19.52
C GLU A 50 -1.03 -12.56 -19.02
N TRP A 51 -0.20 -11.52 -19.09
CA TRP A 51 -0.52 -10.20 -18.53
C TRP A 51 -1.04 -9.20 -19.57
N GLY A 52 -0.98 -9.55 -20.86
CA GLY A 52 -1.30 -8.66 -21.97
C GLY A 52 -0.11 -7.78 -22.38
N PRO A 53 -0.31 -6.91 -23.39
CA PRO A 53 0.74 -6.02 -23.84
C PRO A 53 1.14 -5.00 -22.75
N PRO A 54 2.43 -4.66 -22.62
CA PRO A 54 2.88 -3.65 -21.68
C PRO A 54 2.34 -2.27 -22.06
N ARG A 55 2.18 -1.41 -21.06
CA ARG A 55 1.79 0.00 -21.27
C ARG A 55 2.88 0.75 -22.04
N GLN A 56 4.14 0.49 -21.71
CA GLN A 56 5.28 1.13 -22.35
C GLN A 56 6.44 0.15 -22.45
N THR A 57 7.24 0.29 -23.50
CA THR A 57 8.52 -0.41 -23.64
C THR A 57 9.63 0.58 -23.96
N PHE A 58 10.83 0.34 -23.43
CA PHE A 58 12.02 1.12 -23.78
C PHE A 58 13.19 0.21 -24.11
N ARG A 59 13.88 0.47 -25.22
CA ARG A 59 15.05 -0.32 -25.65
C ARG A 59 16.33 0.37 -25.19
N LEU A 60 17.15 -0.36 -24.45
CA LEU A 60 18.44 0.12 -23.97
C LEU A 60 19.49 -0.04 -25.06
N SER A 61 20.57 0.75 -24.96
CA SER A 61 21.71 0.69 -25.87
C SER A 61 22.42 -0.67 -25.87
N SER A 62 22.32 -1.43 -24.78
CA SER A 62 22.86 -2.79 -24.66
C SER A 62 22.06 -3.85 -25.45
N GLY A 63 20.93 -3.48 -26.04
CA GLY A 63 20.00 -4.41 -26.69
C GLY A 63 18.93 -4.98 -25.74
N ALA A 64 19.10 -4.81 -24.42
CA ALA A 64 18.07 -5.11 -23.43
C ALA A 64 16.84 -4.22 -23.63
N ARG A 65 15.69 -4.63 -23.10
CA ARG A 65 14.46 -3.84 -23.12
C ARG A 65 13.73 -3.86 -21.80
N SER A 66 13.13 -2.73 -21.43
CA SER A 66 12.21 -2.67 -20.30
C SER A 66 10.76 -2.76 -20.77
N LEU A 67 9.92 -3.39 -19.96
CA LEU A 67 8.48 -3.51 -20.13
C LEU A 67 7.79 -2.96 -18.89
N GLU A 68 6.96 -1.93 -19.07
CA GLU A 68 6.22 -1.31 -17.99
C GLU A 68 4.74 -1.74 -17.99
N TYR A 69 4.27 -2.16 -16.83
CA TYR A 69 2.87 -2.42 -16.53
C TYR A 69 2.43 -1.46 -15.43
N VAL A 70 1.24 -0.86 -15.59
CA VAL A 70 0.67 0.04 -14.58
C VAL A 70 -0.75 -0.38 -14.30
N ARG A 71 -1.08 -0.49 -13.01
CA ARG A 71 -2.43 -0.70 -12.51
C ARG A 71 -2.78 0.46 -11.60
N SER A 72 -3.99 0.97 -11.71
CA SER A 72 -4.52 1.98 -10.80
C SER A 72 -5.96 1.66 -10.43
N ARG A 73 -6.37 2.07 -9.24
CA ARG A 73 -7.76 2.02 -8.79
C ARG A 73 -8.05 3.24 -7.93
N SER A 74 -9.32 3.50 -7.69
CA SER A 74 -9.74 4.56 -6.77
C SER A 74 -10.71 3.98 -5.77
N VAL A 75 -10.45 4.25 -4.49
CA VAL A 75 -11.23 3.72 -3.37
C VAL A 75 -11.73 4.88 -2.53
N MET A 76 -12.96 4.79 -2.02
CA MET A 76 -13.49 5.79 -1.10
C MET A 76 -12.99 5.47 0.31
N SER A 77 -12.32 6.41 0.97
CA SER A 77 -11.98 6.27 2.38
C SER A 77 -13.25 6.36 3.25
N PRO A 78 -13.30 5.65 4.39
CA PRO A 78 -14.46 5.69 5.25
C PRO A 78 -14.62 7.07 5.90
N SER A 79 -15.86 7.53 6.05
CA SER A 79 -16.17 8.68 6.91
C SER A 79 -15.93 8.30 8.37
N SER A 80 -15.38 9.22 9.15
CA SER A 80 -15.17 9.04 10.59
C SER A 80 -16.04 10.00 11.37
N THR A 81 -16.73 9.53 12.41
CA THR A 81 -17.51 10.36 13.31
C THR A 81 -16.95 10.24 14.72
N TYR A 82 -16.72 11.37 15.38
CA TYR A 82 -16.31 11.41 16.78
C TYR A 82 -17.19 12.37 17.58
N THR A 83 -17.33 12.12 18.88
CA THR A 83 -18.10 12.99 19.77
C THR A 83 -17.15 13.77 20.68
N GLU A 84 -17.27 15.09 20.66
CA GLU A 84 -16.57 15.97 21.59
C GLU A 84 -17.55 16.53 22.63
N THR A 85 -17.11 16.66 23.87
CA THR A 85 -17.93 17.25 24.93
C THR A 85 -17.52 18.69 25.18
N GLU A 86 -18.39 19.62 24.82
CA GLU A 86 -18.18 21.04 25.07
C GLU A 86 -19.01 21.52 26.27
N THR A 87 -18.47 22.50 27.00
CA THR A 87 -19.24 23.18 28.04
C THR A 87 -19.85 24.45 27.46
N ARG A 88 -21.18 24.49 27.37
CA ARG A 88 -21.94 25.67 26.92
C ARG A 88 -22.63 26.33 28.11
N TYR A 89 -22.69 27.65 28.11
CA TYR A 89 -23.50 28.40 29.07
C TYR A 89 -24.91 28.59 28.50
N ALA A 90 -25.92 28.17 29.25
CA ALA A 90 -27.31 28.42 28.93
C ALA A 90 -28.05 28.83 30.21
N HIS A 91 -28.77 29.97 30.17
CA HIS A 91 -29.52 30.50 31.32
C HIS A 91 -28.66 30.65 32.59
N GLY A 92 -27.44 31.18 32.45
CA GLY A 92 -26.51 31.37 33.57
C GLY A 92 -25.92 30.10 34.18
N LYS A 93 -26.24 28.91 33.66
CA LYS A 93 -25.71 27.62 34.13
C LYS A 93 -24.80 26.99 33.08
N LYS A 94 -23.72 26.34 33.54
CA LYS A 94 -22.85 25.49 32.71
C LYS A 94 -23.55 24.17 32.43
N ARG A 95 -23.62 23.78 31.16
CA ARG A 95 -24.10 22.46 30.74
C ARG A 95 -23.07 21.83 29.82
N LYS A 96 -22.78 20.54 30.04
CA LYS A 96 -21.99 19.74 29.11
C LYS A 96 -22.91 19.32 27.96
N VAL A 97 -22.48 19.54 26.73
CA VAL A 97 -23.18 19.17 25.52
C VAL A 97 -22.26 18.26 24.71
N ARG A 98 -22.80 17.16 24.20
CA ARG A 98 -22.09 16.28 23.29
C ARG A 98 -22.34 16.77 21.87
N ILE A 99 -21.28 17.06 21.14
CA ILE A 99 -21.32 17.53 19.76
C ILE A 99 -20.66 16.46 18.91
N GLU A 100 -21.35 16.06 17.85
CA GLU A 100 -20.84 15.10 16.89
C GLU A 100 -20.12 15.83 15.77
N HIS A 101 -18.92 15.37 15.46
CA HIS A 101 -18.09 15.84 14.36
C HIS A 101 -17.94 14.70 13.37
N THR A 102 -18.25 14.97 12.10
CA THR A 102 -18.10 14.00 11.02
C THR A 102 -17.04 14.49 10.04
N THR A 103 -16.01 13.69 9.82
CA THR A 103 -15.07 13.86 8.72
C THR A 103 -15.56 13.01 7.55
N PRO A 104 -15.94 13.61 6.42
CA PRO A 104 -16.41 12.86 5.26
C PRO A 104 -15.28 12.00 4.68
N GLY A 105 -15.66 10.88 4.10
CA GLY A 105 -14.76 10.09 3.27
C GLY A 105 -14.31 10.89 2.05
N HIS A 106 -13.18 10.50 1.49
CA HIS A 106 -12.62 11.08 0.27
C HIS A 106 -12.06 9.98 -0.63
N GLU A 107 -12.03 10.25 -1.92
CA GLU A 107 -11.45 9.34 -2.90
C GLU A 107 -9.92 9.28 -2.74
N VAL A 108 -9.40 8.06 -2.71
CA VAL A 108 -7.97 7.76 -2.64
C VAL A 108 -7.58 7.04 -3.92
N HIS A 109 -6.70 7.64 -4.70
CA HIS A 109 -6.13 7.03 -5.89
C HIS A 109 -4.93 6.18 -5.51
N LEU A 110 -5.01 4.91 -5.87
CA LEU A 110 -4.00 3.90 -5.59
C LEU A 110 -3.37 3.43 -6.90
N HIS A 111 -2.09 3.11 -6.89
CA HIS A 111 -1.39 2.65 -8.08
C HIS A 111 -0.29 1.63 -7.78
N CYS A 112 0.02 0.83 -8.79
CA CYS A 112 1.18 -0.03 -8.84
C CYS A 112 1.78 0.01 -10.24
N ARG A 113 3.05 0.42 -10.31
CA ARG A 113 3.89 0.35 -11.50
C ARG A 113 4.84 -0.83 -11.34
N THR A 114 5.00 -1.62 -12.39
CA THR A 114 5.91 -2.76 -12.41
C THR A 114 6.70 -2.73 -13.71
N ILE A 115 8.02 -2.82 -13.58
CA ILE A 115 8.95 -2.82 -14.70
C ILE A 115 9.65 -4.17 -14.72
N PHE A 116 9.61 -4.83 -15.86
CA PHE A 116 10.47 -5.96 -16.15
C PHE A 116 11.62 -5.53 -17.06
N LEU A 117 12.81 -6.03 -16.82
CA LEU A 117 13.95 -5.90 -17.71
C LEU A 117 14.20 -7.26 -18.38
N ALA A 118 14.17 -7.26 -19.70
CA ALA A 118 14.58 -8.37 -20.52
C ALA A 118 15.96 -8.10 -21.12
N ASP A 119 16.79 -9.14 -21.24
CA ASP A 119 18.07 -9.05 -21.93
C ASP A 119 17.89 -9.02 -23.46
N ALA A 120 19.01 -9.03 -24.20
CA ALA A 120 18.98 -8.99 -25.67
C ALA A 120 18.39 -10.26 -26.32
N SER A 121 18.22 -11.34 -25.55
CA SER A 121 17.58 -12.59 -25.98
C SER A 121 16.10 -12.65 -25.55
N ASP A 122 15.53 -11.52 -25.13
CA ASP A 122 14.15 -11.41 -24.64
C ASP A 122 13.86 -12.33 -23.43
N ILE A 123 14.88 -12.60 -22.60
CA ILE A 123 14.72 -13.31 -21.31
C ILE A 123 14.58 -12.31 -20.17
N LEU A 124 13.57 -12.49 -19.33
CA LEU A 124 13.31 -11.65 -18.16
C LEU A 124 14.36 -11.89 -17.07
N VAL A 125 15.19 -10.89 -16.80
CA VAL A 125 16.34 -11.00 -15.88
C VAL A 125 16.20 -10.19 -14.60
N ARG A 126 15.29 -9.20 -14.58
CA ARG A 126 15.04 -8.37 -13.41
C ARG A 126 13.62 -7.83 -13.42
N TRP A 127 13.09 -7.54 -12.25
CA TRP A 127 11.89 -6.75 -12.06
C TRP A 127 12.09 -5.65 -11.02
N SER A 128 11.26 -4.62 -11.07
CA SER A 128 11.05 -3.65 -9.99
C SER A 128 9.58 -3.27 -9.92
N HIS A 129 9.12 -2.82 -8.76
CA HIS A 129 7.77 -2.28 -8.59
C HIS A 129 7.80 -1.03 -7.71
N GLU A 130 6.80 -0.17 -7.88
CA GLU A 130 6.62 1.07 -7.14
C GLU A 130 5.12 1.38 -7.03
N GLY A 131 4.71 1.91 -5.88
CA GLY A 131 3.32 2.31 -5.63
C GLY A 131 2.77 1.74 -4.34
N ASP A 132 1.58 2.20 -3.97
CA ASP A 132 0.88 1.91 -2.72
C ASP A 132 -0.11 0.73 -2.83
N ASP A 133 -0.19 0.09 -4.00
CA ASP A 133 -1.16 -0.95 -4.29
C ASP A 133 -0.58 -2.12 -5.10
N CYS A 134 0.71 -2.38 -4.93
CA CYS A 134 1.41 -3.53 -5.49
C CYS A 134 1.12 -4.82 -4.71
N ALA A 135 -0.09 -5.32 -4.89
CA ALA A 135 -0.56 -6.54 -4.23
C ALA A 135 -0.75 -7.71 -5.21
N ALA A 136 -0.49 -8.93 -4.73
CA ALA A 136 -0.97 -10.14 -5.37
C ALA A 136 -2.50 -10.12 -5.34
N ARG A 137 -3.13 -9.99 -6.51
CA ARG A 137 -4.55 -10.19 -6.66
C ARG A 137 -4.75 -11.57 -7.23
N ASP A 138 -5.43 -12.40 -6.47
CA ASP A 138 -5.93 -13.66 -6.99
C ASP A 138 -6.93 -13.35 -8.12
N PRO A 139 -6.75 -13.86 -9.35
CA PRO A 139 -7.75 -13.73 -10.41
C PRO A 139 -9.13 -14.29 -10.00
N ASP A 140 -9.22 -15.20 -9.01
CA ASP A 140 -10.49 -15.73 -8.49
C ASP A 140 -11.21 -14.77 -7.51
N CYS A 141 -10.53 -13.76 -6.96
CA CYS A 141 -11.15 -12.76 -6.07
C CYS A 141 -11.72 -11.55 -6.81
N GLN A 142 -11.82 -11.58 -8.15
CA GLN A 142 -12.45 -10.52 -8.95
C GLN A 142 -13.99 -10.57 -8.90
N GLY A 143 -14.58 -11.59 -8.27
CA GLY A 143 -16.03 -11.73 -8.09
C GLY A 143 -16.43 -11.95 -6.63
N VAL A 144 -16.94 -10.88 -5.98
CA VAL A 144 -17.87 -10.80 -4.82
C VAL A 144 -17.70 -11.73 -3.58
N MET A 145 -16.76 -12.66 -3.50
CA MET A 145 -16.69 -13.62 -2.39
C MET A 145 -15.25 -13.96 -2.01
N CYS A 146 -14.54 -13.02 -1.40
CA CYS A 146 -13.42 -13.40 -0.53
C CYS A 146 -13.99 -13.53 0.89
N GLY A 147 -14.33 -14.75 1.30
CA GLY A 147 -14.85 -15.06 2.62
C GLY A 147 -14.36 -16.43 3.09
N SER A 148 -13.50 -16.41 4.11
CA SER A 148 -13.55 -17.23 5.34
C SER A 148 -12.35 -16.86 6.20
#